data_AF-A0A974TA28-F1
#
_entry.id   AF-A0A974TA28-F1
#
_cell.length_a   1.000
_cell.length_b   1.000
_cell.length_c   1.000
_cell.angle_alpha   90.00
_cell.angle_beta   90.00
_cell.angle_gamma   90.00
#
_symmetry.space_group_name_H-M   'P 1'
#
loop_
_entity.id
_entity.type
_entity.pdbx_description
1 polymer ?
#
loop_
_entity_poly.entity_id
_entity_poly.type
_entity_poly.pdbx_seq_one_letter_code
_entity_poly.pdbx_strand_id
1 'polypeptide(L)'
;MGQFGPVYCESPPAQEVRVLLTARKQMQAKMRDVEFSLRGLLRGFGLKIGEISKGQFATCAPLLTADHAMLEKIAGAMLRA
;
A
#
# COMPACT_ATOMS: atom_id res chain seq x y z
N MET A 1 46.51 24.03 2.82
CA MET A 1 45.12 24.08 3.33
C MET A 1 44.20 24.33 2.14
N GLY A 2 43.84 23.35 1.31
CA GLY A 2 42.94 22.25 1.64
C GLY A 2 41.49 22.62 1.27
N GLN A 3 41.23 23.07 0.03
CA GLN A 3 39.87 23.35 -0.43
C GLN A 3 39.16 22.02 -0.70
N PHE A 4 38.30 21.61 0.23
CA PHE A 4 37.25 20.64 -0.06
C PHE A 4 36.23 21.33 -0.97
N GLY A 5 36.32 21.09 -2.28
CA GLY A 5 35.22 21.34 -3.19
C GLY A 5 34.01 20.46 -2.84
N PRO A 6 32.79 20.78 -3.30
CA PRO A 6 31.61 19.98 -3.01
C PRO A 6 31.77 18.59 -3.62
N VAL A 7 32.18 17.60 -2.80
CA VAL A 7 32.44 16.20 -3.25
C VAL A 7 31.13 15.42 -3.42
N TYR A 8 29.99 16.01 -3.09
CA TYR A 8 28.68 15.39 -3.22
C TYR A 8 27.76 16.23 -4.11
N CYS A 9 28.08 16.29 -5.40
CA CYS A 9 27.05 16.56 -6.40
C CYS A 9 26.32 15.23 -6.59
N GLU A 10 25.11 15.08 -6.03
CA GLU A 10 24.23 13.99 -6.44
C GLU A 10 24.12 14.07 -7.97
N SER A 11 24.62 13.05 -8.65
CA SER A 11 24.53 13.03 -10.10
C SER A 11 23.05 13.01 -10.48
N PRO A 12 22.63 13.77 -11.51
CA PRO A 12 21.26 13.72 -12.02
C PRO A 12 20.67 12.30 -12.13
N PRO A 13 21.39 11.28 -12.65
CA PRO A 13 20.87 9.90 -12.67
C PRO A 13 20.65 9.29 -11.28
N ALA A 14 21.50 9.60 -10.29
CA ALA A 14 21.28 9.13 -8.92
C ALA A 14 20.03 9.76 -8.29
N GLN A 15 19.74 11.03 -8.60
CA GLN A 15 18.53 11.71 -8.14
C GLN A 15 17.27 11.09 -8.76
N GLU A 16 17.27 10.80 -10.06
CA GLU A 16 16.16 10.13 -10.75
C GLU A 16 15.85 8.75 -10.13
N VAL A 17 16.88 7.94 -9.86
CA VAL A 17 16.70 6.63 -9.22
C VAL A 17 16.09 6.78 -7.81
N ARG A 18 16.54 7.75 -7.00
CA ARG A 18 15.94 7.97 -5.68
C ARG A 18 14.49 8.40 -5.77
N VAL A 19 14.13 9.25 -6.72
CA VAL A 19 12.74 9.68 -6.93
C VAL A 19 11.87 8.46 -7.29
N LEU A 20 12.32 7.62 -8.23
CA LEU A 20 11.60 6.39 -8.60
C LEU A 20 11.40 5.44 -7.42
N LEU A 21 12.45 5.19 -6.63
CA LEU A 21 12.37 4.32 -5.46
C LEU A 21 11.47 4.90 -4.36
N THR A 22 11.51 6.22 -4.16
CA THR A 22 10.66 6.92 -3.20
C THR A 22 9.20 6.85 -3.61
N ALA A 23 8.90 7.12 -4.88
CA ALA A 23 7.56 7.00 -5.44
C ALA A 23 7.02 5.56 -5.28
N ARG A 24 7.83 4.54 -5.64
CA ARG A 24 7.47 3.14 -5.43
C ARG A 24 7.18 2.82 -3.97
N LYS A 25 8.01 3.30 -3.04
CA LYS A 25 7.81 3.09 -1.60
C LYS A 25 6.52 3.76 -1.12
N GLN A 26 6.23 4.98 -1.59
CA GLN A 26 5.00 5.69 -1.25
C GLN A 26 3.77 4.95 -1.75
N MET A 27 3.75 4.48 -3.01
CA MET A 27 2.63 3.69 -3.53
C MET A 27 2.41 2.41 -2.71
N GLN A 28 3.49 1.67 -2.39
CA GLN A 28 3.38 0.48 -1.56
C GLN A 28 2.85 0.77 -0.14
N ALA A 29 3.24 1.90 0.46
CA ALA A 29 2.73 2.29 1.77
C ALA A 29 1.22 2.57 1.71
N LYS A 30 0.77 3.32 0.69
CA LYS A 30 -0.65 3.63 0.51
C LYS A 30 -1.52 2.41 0.25
N MET A 31 -1.03 1.45 -0.56
CA MET A 31 -1.74 0.17 -0.74
C MET A 31 -1.90 -0.58 0.58
N ARG A 32 -0.85 -0.63 1.42
CA ARG A 32 -0.92 -1.27 2.74
C ARG A 32 -1.85 -0.54 3.70
N ASP A 33 -1.87 0.80 3.68
CA ASP A 33 -2.79 1.60 4.49
C ASP A 33 -4.25 1.24 4.17
N VAL A 34 -4.59 1.10 2.88
CA VAL A 34 -5.92 0.66 2.42
C VAL A 34 -6.25 -0.74 2.96
N GLU A 35 -5.32 -1.70 2.86
CA GLU A 35 -5.52 -3.06 3.39
C GLU A 35 -5.76 -3.05 4.92
N PHE A 36 -4.97 -2.28 5.66
CA PHE A 36 -5.11 -2.16 7.11
C PHE A 36 -6.43 -1.50 7.51
N SER A 37 -6.84 -0.42 6.85
CA SER A 37 -8.14 0.22 7.07
C SER A 37 -9.28 -0.74 6.81
N LEU A 38 -9.25 -1.50 5.71
CA LEU A 38 -10.29 -2.48 5.41
C LEU A 38 -10.33 -3.62 6.45
N ARG A 39 -9.18 -4.12 6.89
CA ARG A 39 -9.10 -5.12 7.98
C ARG A 39 -9.67 -4.57 9.29
N GLY A 40 -9.42 -3.31 9.61
CA GLY A 40 -9.98 -2.63 10.78
C GLY A 40 -11.51 -2.52 10.71
N LEU A 41 -12.03 -2.08 9.56
CA LEU A 41 -13.47 -1.99 9.32
C LEU A 41 -14.15 -3.37 9.47
N LEU A 42 -13.61 -4.39 8.82
CA LEU A 42 -14.17 -5.75 8.84
C LEU A 42 -14.10 -6.40 10.23
N ARG A 43 -13.07 -6.11 11.01
CA ARG A 43 -12.97 -6.56 12.41
C ARG A 43 -14.13 -6.01 13.26
N GLY A 44 -14.64 -4.81 12.95
CA GLY A 44 -15.83 -4.25 13.61
C GLY A 44 -17.11 -5.08 13.39
N PHE A 45 -17.19 -5.83 12.28
CA PHE A 45 -18.29 -6.74 11.95
C PHE A 45 -18.02 -8.19 12.39
N GLY A 46 -16.91 -8.46 13.08
CA GLY A 46 -16.51 -9.83 13.44
C GLY A 46 -15.89 -10.64 12.30
N LEU A 47 -15.77 -10.07 11.10
CA LEU A 47 -15.16 -10.69 9.93
C LEU A 47 -13.63 -10.60 10.02
N LYS A 48 -12.98 -11.75 10.27
CA LYS A 48 -11.52 -11.82 10.37
C LYS A 48 -10.89 -12.24 9.05
N ILE A 49 -10.16 -11.30 8.46
CA ILE A 49 -9.21 -11.59 7.39
C ILE A 49 -7.96 -12.22 8.04
N GLY A 50 -7.77 -13.53 7.84
CA GLY A 50 -6.64 -14.30 8.38
C GLY A 50 -5.26 -13.89 7.86
N GLU A 51 -4.26 -14.74 8.06
CA GLU A 51 -2.98 -14.61 7.35
C GLU A 51 -3.22 -14.92 5.86
N ILE A 52 -3.01 -13.92 5.03
CA ILE A 52 -3.19 -14.01 3.58
C ILE A 52 -1.87 -13.63 2.94
N SER A 53 -1.47 -14.33 1.87
CA SER A 53 -0.23 -13.99 1.17
C SER A 53 -0.31 -12.56 0.60
N LYS A 54 0.84 -11.89 0.52
CA LYS A 54 0.95 -10.60 -0.16
C LYS A 54 0.40 -10.75 -1.59
N GLY A 55 -0.65 -9.99 -1.92
CA GLY A 55 -1.33 -10.03 -3.22
C GLY A 55 -2.66 -10.78 -3.27
N GLN A 56 -2.98 -11.64 -2.30
CA GLN A 56 -4.27 -12.36 -2.27
C GLN A 56 -5.38 -11.57 -1.55
N PHE A 57 -5.05 -10.46 -0.88
CA PHE A 57 -6.01 -9.65 -0.14
C PHE A 57 -7.16 -9.13 -1.01
N ALA A 58 -6.85 -8.67 -2.22
CA ALA A 58 -7.86 -8.18 -3.16
C ALA A 58 -8.85 -9.26 -3.62
N THR A 59 -8.45 -10.53 -3.60
CA THR A 59 -9.28 -11.67 -3.97
C THR A 59 -10.08 -12.19 -2.77
N CYS A 60 -9.47 -12.20 -1.59
CA CYS A 60 -10.10 -12.73 -0.38
C CYS A 60 -11.11 -11.76 0.25
N ALA A 61 -10.91 -10.45 0.19
CA ALA A 61 -11.79 -9.48 0.84
C ALA A 61 -13.24 -9.48 0.26
N PRO A 62 -13.45 -9.52 -1.08
CA PRO A 62 -14.79 -9.71 -1.65
C PRO A 62 -15.42 -11.05 -1.26
N LEU A 63 -14.65 -12.14 -1.23
CA LEU A 63 -15.15 -13.46 -0.85
C LEU A 63 -15.65 -13.48 0.61
N LEU A 64 -14.93 -12.82 1.52
CA LEU A 64 -15.28 -12.75 2.94
C LEU A 64 -16.47 -11.81 3.22
N THR A 65 -16.77 -10.89 2.31
CA THR A 65 -17.84 -9.89 2.45
C THR A 65 -19.09 -10.23 1.64
N ALA A 66 -19.10 -11.36 0.92
CA ALA A 66 -20.21 -11.78 0.06
C ALA A 66 -21.56 -11.92 0.81
N ASP A 67 -21.52 -12.23 2.10
CA ASP A 67 -22.71 -12.28 2.96
C ASP A 67 -23.27 -10.89 3.30
N HIS A 68 -22.50 -9.82 3.06
CA HIS A 68 -22.80 -8.45 3.43
C HIS A 68 -22.67 -7.51 2.21
N ALA A 69 -23.75 -7.39 1.44
CA ALA A 69 -23.79 -6.64 0.17
C ALA A 69 -23.28 -5.18 0.25
N MET A 70 -23.42 -4.51 1.40
CA MET A 70 -22.87 -3.17 1.60
C MET A 70 -21.34 -3.18 1.79
N LEU A 71 -20.82 -4.14 2.57
CA LEU A 71 -19.38 -4.28 2.79
C LEU A 71 -18.65 -4.75 1.53
N GLU A 72 -19.28 -5.61 0.73
CA GLU A 72 -18.75 -6.03 -0.57
C GLU A 72 -18.55 -4.83 -1.50
N LYS A 73 -19.54 -3.94 -1.60
CA LYS A 73 -19.44 -2.71 -2.41
C LYS A 73 -18.32 -1.78 -1.91
N ILE A 74 -18.20 -1.61 -0.60
CA ILE A 74 -17.15 -0.75 0.00
C ILE A 74 -15.77 -1.36 -0.24
N ALA A 75 -15.58 -2.65 0.05
CA ALA A 75 -14.33 -3.37 -0.18
C ALA A 75 -13.92 -3.33 -1.66
N GLY A 76 -14.86 -3.59 -2.57
CA GLY A 76 -14.63 -3.56 -4.01
C GLY A 76 -14.35 -2.16 -4.57
N ALA A 77 -14.81 -1.09 -3.90
CA ALA A 77 -14.45 0.28 -4.24
C ALA A 77 -13.04 0.63 -3.74
N MET A 78 -12.71 0.28 -2.49
CA MET A 78 -11.39 0.53 -1.90
C MET A 78 -10.26 -0.21 -2.62
N LEU A 79 -10.52 -1.40 -3.18
CA LEU A 79 -9.54 -2.18 -3.93
C LEU A 79 -9.33 -1.72 -5.38
N ARG A 80 -10.24 -0.90 -5.92
CA ARG A 80 -10.16 -0.35 -7.29
C ARG A 80 -9.60 1.07 -7.35
N ALA A 81 -9.53 1.75 -6.20
CA ALA A 81 -8.96 3.09 -6.06
C ALA A 81 -7.43 3.08 -6.09
#